data_AF-A0A8I3AY12-F1
#
_entry.id   AF-A0A8I3AY12-F1
#
_cell.length_a   1.000
_cell.length_b   1.000
_cell.length_c   1.000
_cell.angle_alpha   90.00
_cell.angle_beta   90.00
_cell.angle_gamma   90.00
#
_symmetry.space_group_name_H-M   'P 1'
#
loop_
_entity.id
_entity.type
_entity.pdbx_description
1 polymer ?
#
loop_
_entity_poly.entity_id
_entity_poly.type
_entity_poly.pdbx_seq_one_letter_code
_entity_poly.pdbx_strand_id
1 'polypeptide(L)'
;MGLTGHSYRLVKGTLNDHSPEPTISVLGSSPGITTSISVVGGTTTASDALPSPTWEEYYIGPVHGETPTVYTNAHQEGIEGSSVYPQEKQISVYSGECVRFQFSKLCEHWTSERHGLGKPPLLLLSIGGRDGRKKEMVPMETDGYWWWLDVNAIDLGAPGEGLSIFMVTNFDGKDGRGLSKEEFLAKRGRVGMAFAGIIKWDLI
;
A
#
# COMPACT_ATOMS: atom_id res chain seq x y z
N MET A 1 2.43 -38.33 -2.77
CA MET A 1 2.38 -36.99 -3.39
C MET A 1 1.82 -36.03 -2.36
N GLY A 2 2.70 -35.41 -1.58
CA GLY A 2 2.32 -34.45 -0.53
C GLY A 2 2.29 -33.04 -1.10
N LEU A 3 1.18 -32.34 -0.90
CA LEU A 3 1.02 -30.92 -1.25
C LEU A 3 1.52 -30.08 -0.07
N THR A 4 2.61 -29.35 -0.27
CA THR A 4 3.13 -28.38 0.70
C THR A 4 2.39 -27.05 0.54
N GLY A 5 1.38 -26.81 1.36
CA GLY A 5 0.77 -25.49 1.55
C GLY A 5 1.67 -24.61 2.40
N HIS A 6 2.02 -23.42 1.91
CA HIS A 6 2.73 -22.40 2.69
C HIS A 6 1.69 -21.49 3.37
N SER A 7 1.71 -21.46 4.70
CA SER A 7 0.86 -20.59 5.53
C SER A 7 1.60 -19.30 5.87
N TYR A 8 0.96 -18.15 5.67
CA TYR A 8 1.46 -16.85 6.16
C TYR A 8 1.02 -16.63 7.61
N ARG A 9 1.93 -16.11 8.46
CA ARG A 9 1.72 -15.93 9.91
C ARG A 9 1.48 -14.45 10.23
N LEU A 10 0.34 -14.14 10.86
CA LEU A 10 0.00 -12.81 11.40
C LEU A 10 0.58 -12.64 12.82
N VAL A 11 1.13 -11.46 13.13
CA VAL A 11 1.51 -11.06 14.49
C VAL A 11 0.60 -9.91 14.93
N LYS A 12 -0.16 -10.11 16.02
CA LYS A 12 -0.99 -9.08 16.67
C LYS A 12 -0.21 -8.44 17.82
N GLY A 13 -0.05 -7.12 17.82
CA GLY A 13 0.36 -6.33 18.99
C GLY A 13 -0.86 -5.77 19.72
N THR A 14 -0.83 -5.80 21.06
CA THR A 14 -1.85 -5.21 21.94
C THR A 14 -1.24 -4.00 22.67
N LEU A 15 -1.95 -2.87 22.70
CA LEU A 15 -1.58 -1.66 23.44
C LEU A 15 -2.39 -1.65 24.74
N ASN A 16 -1.70 -1.62 25.89
CA ASN A 16 -2.27 -1.25 27.18
C ASN A 16 -1.82 0.19 27.49
N ASP A 17 -2.78 1.09 27.69
CA ASP A 17 -2.59 2.50 28.05
C ASP A 17 -2.97 2.71 29.51
N HIS A 18 -2.01 3.08 30.36
CA HIS A 18 -2.23 3.73 31.65
C HIS A 18 -0.93 4.41 32.10
N SER A 19 -0.88 5.74 31.97
CA SER A 19 0.15 6.59 32.59
C SER A 19 -0.55 7.67 33.45
N PRO A 20 -0.12 7.93 34.70
CA PRO A 20 -0.77 8.92 35.56
C PRO A 20 -0.24 10.35 35.33
N GLU A 21 -1.11 11.35 35.45
CA GLU A 21 -0.76 12.78 35.30
C GLU A 21 0.10 13.32 36.46
N PRO A 22 1.10 14.19 36.20
CA PRO A 22 1.91 14.78 37.26
C PRO A 22 1.31 16.08 37.84
N THR A 23 1.27 16.17 39.17
CA THR A 23 0.91 17.37 39.92
C THR A 23 2.13 18.27 40.12
N ILE A 24 2.02 19.57 39.82
CA ILE A 24 3.09 20.56 40.02
C ILE A 24 2.86 21.33 41.33
N SER A 25 3.89 21.45 42.17
CA SER A 25 3.92 22.38 43.30
C SER A 25 5.13 23.30 43.19
N VAL A 26 4.93 24.60 43.44
CA VAL A 26 5.94 25.66 43.31
C VAL A 26 6.26 26.22 44.70
N LEU A 27 7.54 26.24 45.08
CA LEU A 27 8.03 26.93 46.28
C LEU A 27 8.86 28.16 45.88
N GLY A 28 8.67 29.23 46.66
CA GLY A 28 9.02 30.61 46.34
C GLY A 28 10.51 30.96 46.22
N SER A 29 10.74 32.07 45.53
CA SER A 29 12.01 32.57 45.02
C SER A 29 12.77 33.48 46.01
N SER A 30 14.09 33.31 46.06
CA SER A 30 15.05 34.30 46.58
C SER A 30 16.08 34.61 45.47
N PRO A 31 16.56 35.86 45.33
CA PRO A 31 17.36 36.26 44.18
C PRO A 31 18.82 35.83 44.36
N GLY A 32 19.31 34.99 43.44
CA GLY A 32 20.75 34.66 43.35
C GLY A 32 21.12 33.19 43.14
N ILE A 33 20.17 32.27 42.97
CA ILE A 33 20.45 30.84 42.76
C ILE A 33 19.83 30.39 41.42
N THR A 34 20.65 29.77 40.57
CA THR A 34 20.21 29.06 39.36
C THR A 34 19.22 27.96 39.74
N THR A 35 17.98 28.06 39.28
CA THR A 35 16.97 27.01 39.44
C THR A 35 17.36 25.79 38.60
N SER A 36 17.81 24.70 39.24
CA SER A 36 17.88 23.40 38.59
C SER A 36 16.57 22.64 38.82
N ILE A 37 15.76 22.52 37.78
CA ILE A 37 14.60 21.62 37.77
C ILE A 37 15.14 20.21 37.52
N SER A 38 15.09 19.37 38.55
CA SER A 38 15.41 17.95 38.42
C SER A 38 14.12 17.18 38.16
N VAL A 39 13.79 16.89 36.90
CA VAL A 39 12.72 15.94 36.57
C VAL A 39 13.31 14.54 36.67
N VAL A 40 12.95 13.82 37.74
CA VAL A 40 13.24 12.38 37.84
C VAL A 40 12.19 11.65 37.01
N GLY A 41 12.53 11.33 35.78
CA GLY A 41 11.68 10.53 34.89
C GLY A 41 12.06 10.69 33.43
N GLY A 42 12.72 9.66 32.88
CA GLY A 42 12.84 9.37 31.45
C GLY A 42 13.37 10.50 30.57
N THR A 43 14.64 10.43 30.19
CA THR A 43 15.14 11.12 29.00
C THR A 43 14.47 10.53 27.76
N THR A 44 13.30 11.05 27.39
CA THR A 44 12.85 11.00 25.99
C THR A 44 13.74 11.99 25.26
N THR A 45 14.83 11.50 24.66
CA THR A 45 15.59 12.31 23.71
C THR A 45 14.63 12.69 22.58
N ALA A 46 14.66 13.96 22.17
CA ALA A 46 13.93 14.48 21.02
C ALA A 46 14.52 13.94 19.67
N SER A 47 14.91 12.67 19.65
CA SER A 47 15.45 11.96 18.49
C SER A 47 14.36 11.32 17.63
N ASP A 48 13.12 11.30 18.11
CA ASP A 48 12.02 10.58 17.45
C ASP A 48 11.13 11.52 16.59
N ALA A 49 11.44 12.81 16.57
CA ALA A 49 10.91 13.72 15.56
C ALA A 49 11.73 13.55 14.28
N LEU A 50 11.08 13.12 13.19
CA LEU A 50 11.73 13.10 11.87
C LEU A 50 12.31 14.50 11.61
N PRO A 51 13.59 14.62 11.24
CA PRO A 51 14.21 15.92 10.99
C PRO A 51 13.43 16.67 9.91
N SER A 52 13.36 18.00 10.03
CA SER A 52 12.80 18.83 8.96
C SER A 52 13.55 18.51 7.66
N PRO A 53 12.84 18.26 6.55
CA PRO A 53 13.48 17.88 5.30
C PRO A 53 14.51 18.94 4.90
N THR A 54 15.64 18.47 4.36
CA THR A 54 16.61 19.34 3.72
C THR A 54 15.96 20.10 2.58
N TRP A 55 16.57 21.22 2.16
CA TRP A 55 16.03 22.01 1.05
C TRP A 55 15.92 21.16 -0.23
N GLU A 56 16.91 20.30 -0.45
CA GLU A 56 16.96 19.32 -1.53
C GLU A 56 15.81 18.30 -1.45
N GLU A 57 15.54 17.72 -0.28
CA GLU A 57 14.40 16.79 -0.09
C GLU A 57 13.04 17.49 -0.27
N TYR A 58 12.92 18.74 0.18
CA TYR A 58 11.69 19.53 -0.01
C TYR A 58 11.41 19.80 -1.48
N TYR A 59 12.44 20.13 -2.27
CA TYR A 59 12.30 20.45 -3.68
C TYR A 59 12.10 19.21 -4.56
N ILE A 60 12.75 18.09 -4.24
CA ILE A 60 12.63 16.82 -4.99
C ILE A 60 11.27 16.16 -4.73
N GLY A 61 10.68 16.37 -3.55
CA GLY A 61 9.48 15.66 -3.11
C GLY A 61 9.80 14.26 -2.60
N PRO A 62 8.78 13.48 -2.20
CA PRO A 62 8.98 12.20 -1.50
C PRO A 62 9.56 11.08 -2.36
N VAL A 63 9.70 11.29 -3.68
CA VAL A 63 10.13 10.28 -4.64
C VAL A 63 11.35 10.80 -5.39
N HIS A 64 12.47 10.10 -5.31
CA HIS A 64 13.69 10.42 -6.04
C HIS A 64 13.63 9.93 -7.50
N GLY A 65 12.54 10.22 -8.23
CA GLY A 65 12.35 9.74 -9.60
C GLY A 65 10.95 9.91 -10.17
N GLU A 66 10.69 9.22 -11.29
CA GLU A 66 9.35 9.15 -11.88
C GLU A 66 8.40 8.36 -10.97
N THR A 67 7.15 8.79 -10.89
CA THR A 67 6.08 8.06 -10.22
C THR A 67 5.44 7.02 -11.15
N PRO A 68 4.73 6.01 -10.61
CA PRO A 68 4.02 5.03 -11.41
C PRO A 68 2.99 5.70 -12.31
N THR A 69 2.76 5.12 -13.48
CA THR A 69 1.70 5.61 -14.37
C THR A 69 0.35 5.27 -13.77
N VAL A 70 -0.38 6.27 -13.28
CA VAL A 70 -1.77 6.14 -12.83
C VAL A 70 -2.69 6.54 -13.98
N TYR A 71 -3.48 5.60 -14.50
CA TYR A 71 -4.37 5.84 -15.64
C TYR A 71 -5.65 6.57 -15.21
N THR A 72 -6.32 7.25 -16.15
CA THR A 72 -7.51 8.10 -15.88
C THR A 72 -8.66 7.35 -15.20
N ASN A 73 -8.82 6.07 -15.48
CA ASN A 73 -9.82 5.21 -14.84
C ASN A 73 -9.57 4.99 -13.34
N ALA A 74 -8.34 5.12 -12.85
CA ALA A 74 -8.07 5.04 -11.41
C ALA A 74 -8.83 6.13 -10.63
N HIS A 75 -8.89 7.35 -11.18
CA HIS A 75 -9.64 8.46 -10.59
C HIS A 75 -11.16 8.19 -10.60
N GLN A 76 -11.68 7.56 -11.66
CA GLN A 76 -13.11 7.16 -11.72
C GLN A 76 -13.45 6.09 -10.68
N GLU A 77 -12.46 5.27 -10.30
CA GLU A 77 -12.56 4.31 -9.20
C GLU A 77 -12.22 4.93 -7.84
N GLY A 78 -12.05 6.25 -7.76
CA GLY A 78 -11.81 6.97 -6.51
C GLY A 78 -10.50 6.60 -5.83
N ILE A 79 -9.49 6.17 -6.58
CA ILE A 79 -8.16 5.86 -6.05
C ILE A 79 -7.41 7.16 -5.77
N GLU A 80 -6.86 7.28 -4.55
CA GLU A 80 -5.99 8.39 -4.18
C GLU A 80 -4.59 8.17 -4.77
N GLY A 81 -4.23 8.93 -5.79
CA GLY A 81 -2.98 8.76 -6.52
C GLY A 81 -1.73 8.91 -5.63
N SER A 82 -1.78 9.79 -4.62
CA SER A 82 -0.66 9.98 -3.69
C SER A 82 -0.45 8.81 -2.72
N SER A 83 -1.46 7.95 -2.55
CA SER A 83 -1.41 6.75 -1.71
C SER A 83 -0.80 5.53 -2.40
N VAL A 84 -0.55 5.62 -3.71
CA VAL A 84 -0.02 4.52 -4.53
C VAL A 84 1.39 4.17 -4.09
N TYR A 85 1.60 2.90 -3.78
CA TYR A 85 2.88 2.33 -3.39
C TYR A 85 3.13 1.02 -4.15
N PRO A 86 4.36 0.74 -4.63
CA PRO A 86 5.57 1.57 -4.53
C PRO A 86 5.45 2.95 -5.20
N GLN A 87 6.03 3.98 -4.58
CA GLN A 87 5.93 5.37 -5.07
C GLN A 87 6.88 5.68 -6.23
N GLU A 88 7.93 4.87 -6.42
CA GLU A 88 8.82 4.94 -7.57
C GLU A 88 8.25 4.09 -8.72
N LYS A 89 8.41 4.56 -9.95
CA LYS A 89 7.97 3.86 -11.16
C LYS A 89 8.71 2.55 -11.40
N GLN A 90 9.97 2.49 -11.01
CA GLN A 90 10.85 1.36 -11.26
C GLN A 90 10.92 0.44 -10.05
N ILE A 91 10.81 -0.86 -10.28
CA ILE A 91 10.89 -1.87 -9.22
C ILE A 91 11.98 -2.87 -9.59
N SER A 92 12.99 -3.02 -8.73
CA SER A 92 14.05 -4.01 -8.96
C SER A 92 13.56 -5.42 -8.64
N VAL A 93 13.60 -6.33 -9.61
CA VAL A 93 13.17 -7.73 -9.42
C VAL A 93 14.21 -8.58 -8.67
N TYR A 94 15.45 -8.10 -8.61
CA TYR A 94 16.57 -8.78 -7.94
C TYR A 94 16.92 -8.18 -6.57
N SER A 95 16.06 -7.32 -6.00
CA SER A 95 16.30 -6.74 -4.66
C SER A 95 16.31 -7.79 -3.54
N GLY A 96 15.66 -8.94 -3.75
CA GLY A 96 15.46 -9.96 -2.72
C GLY A 96 14.36 -9.61 -1.70
N GLU A 97 13.64 -8.52 -1.93
CA GLU A 97 12.61 -8.02 -1.01
C GLU A 97 11.22 -8.61 -1.30
N CYS A 98 10.32 -8.46 -0.33
CA CYS A 98 8.90 -8.60 -0.53
C CYS A 98 8.30 -7.21 -0.77
N VAL A 99 7.77 -6.99 -1.97
CA VAL A 99 7.23 -5.71 -2.41
C VAL A 99 5.74 -5.66 -2.06
N ARG A 100 5.35 -4.66 -1.28
CA ARG A 100 3.95 -4.33 -1.03
C ARG A 100 3.43 -3.44 -2.14
N PHE A 101 2.32 -3.82 -2.75
CA PHE A 101 1.51 -2.94 -3.58
C PHE A 101 0.34 -2.47 -2.74
N GLN A 102 0.12 -1.16 -2.61
CA GLN A 102 -1.03 -0.64 -1.88
C GLN A 102 -1.50 0.72 -2.39
N PHE A 103 -2.78 1.02 -2.15
CA PHE A 103 -3.40 2.33 -2.39
C PHE A 103 -4.75 2.38 -1.66
N SER A 104 -5.23 3.59 -1.37
CA SER A 104 -6.52 3.84 -0.72
C SER A 104 -7.53 4.47 -1.69
N LYS A 105 -8.77 4.60 -1.21
CA LYS A 105 -9.71 5.58 -1.75
C LYS A 105 -9.31 7.02 -1.41
N LEU A 106 -9.89 7.97 -2.13
CA LEU A 106 -9.82 9.42 -1.89
C LEU A 106 -10.24 9.79 -0.46
N CYS A 107 -11.31 9.17 0.06
CA CYS A 107 -11.76 9.35 1.44
C CYS A 107 -12.69 8.20 1.86
N GLU A 108 -12.90 8.02 3.16
CA GLU A 108 -13.75 6.96 3.72
C GLU A 108 -15.22 7.04 3.26
N HIS A 109 -15.67 8.23 2.87
CA HIS A 109 -17.03 8.45 2.37
C HIS A 109 -17.20 8.08 0.90
N TRP A 110 -16.10 7.95 0.16
CA TRP A 110 -16.14 7.58 -1.24
C TRP A 110 -16.41 6.09 -1.38
N THR A 111 -17.53 5.73 -2.01
CA THR A 111 -17.83 4.35 -2.41
C THR A 111 -18.14 4.28 -3.89
N SER A 112 -17.86 3.13 -4.51
CA SER A 112 -18.09 2.95 -5.95
C SER A 112 -19.57 3.11 -6.31
N GLU A 113 -20.48 2.69 -5.42
CA GLU A 113 -21.92 2.76 -5.64
C GLU A 113 -22.48 4.19 -5.53
N ARG A 114 -21.86 5.05 -4.70
CA ARG A 114 -22.34 6.43 -4.47
C ARG A 114 -21.68 7.45 -5.38
N HIS A 115 -20.39 7.27 -5.64
CA HIS A 115 -19.54 8.28 -6.29
C HIS A 115 -18.75 7.73 -7.48
N GLY A 116 -18.90 6.44 -7.80
CA GLY A 116 -18.25 5.77 -8.93
C GLY A 116 -19.26 5.25 -9.95
N LEU A 117 -18.90 4.14 -10.60
CA LEU A 117 -19.64 3.56 -11.73
C LEU A 117 -20.51 2.36 -11.34
N GLY A 118 -20.87 2.21 -10.06
CA GLY A 118 -21.70 1.12 -9.55
C GLY A 118 -20.96 0.23 -8.57
N LYS A 119 -21.16 -1.09 -8.63
CA LYS A 119 -20.42 -2.02 -7.73
C LYS A 119 -18.91 -1.89 -7.94
N PRO A 120 -18.07 -2.07 -6.91
CA PRO A 120 -16.62 -2.00 -7.06
C PRO A 120 -16.11 -3.07 -8.04
N PRO A 121 -15.11 -2.77 -8.87
CA PRO A 121 -14.47 -3.78 -9.71
C PRO A 121 -13.52 -4.66 -8.89
N LEU A 122 -13.26 -5.87 -9.37
CA LEU A 122 -12.16 -6.68 -8.85
C LEU A 122 -10.83 -6.17 -9.41
N LEU A 123 -9.89 -5.84 -8.54
CA LEU A 123 -8.55 -5.37 -8.90
C LEU A 123 -7.53 -6.50 -8.80
N LEU A 124 -6.70 -6.63 -9.83
CA LEU A 124 -5.75 -7.73 -10.01
C LEU A 124 -4.36 -7.17 -10.31
N LEU A 125 -3.32 -7.70 -9.67
CA LEU A 125 -1.94 -7.46 -10.07
C LEU A 125 -1.54 -8.50 -11.14
N SER A 126 -1.04 -8.05 -12.29
CA SER A 126 -0.49 -8.92 -13.34
C SER A 126 1.00 -9.15 -13.09
N ILE A 127 1.38 -10.35 -12.65
CA ILE A 127 2.78 -10.77 -12.47
C ILE A 127 3.25 -11.69 -13.60
N GLY A 128 4.55 -11.72 -13.87
CA GLY A 128 5.18 -12.56 -14.89
C GLY A 128 5.87 -13.82 -14.37
N GLY A 129 6.02 -13.98 -13.04
CA GLY A 129 6.85 -15.02 -12.46
C GLY A 129 8.35 -14.78 -12.70
N ARG A 130 9.19 -15.66 -12.16
CA ARG A 130 10.65 -15.50 -12.09
C ARG A 130 11.39 -15.27 -13.42
N ASP A 131 10.82 -15.70 -14.53
CA ASP A 131 11.40 -15.56 -15.87
C ASP A 131 10.51 -14.77 -16.85
N GLY A 132 9.43 -14.15 -16.35
CA GLY A 132 8.45 -13.41 -17.15
C GLY A 132 7.48 -14.27 -17.99
N ARG A 133 7.65 -15.60 -18.02
CA ARG A 133 6.88 -16.50 -18.90
C ARG A 133 5.56 -16.97 -18.31
N LYS A 134 5.35 -16.77 -17.01
CA LYS A 134 4.14 -17.19 -16.30
C LYS A 134 3.31 -15.97 -15.95
N LYS A 135 2.56 -15.47 -16.93
CA LYS A 135 1.59 -14.38 -16.69
C LYS A 135 0.46 -14.88 -15.80
N GLU A 136 0.35 -14.32 -14.61
CA GLU A 136 -0.69 -14.63 -13.63
C GLU A 136 -1.36 -13.34 -13.15
N MET A 137 -2.69 -13.38 -13.04
CA MET A 137 -3.47 -12.31 -12.46
C MET A 137 -3.82 -12.68 -11.02
N VAL A 138 -3.27 -11.92 -10.07
CA VAL A 138 -3.42 -12.14 -8.63
C VAL A 138 -4.40 -11.12 -8.06
N PRO A 139 -5.56 -11.54 -7.52
CA PRO A 139 -6.49 -10.62 -6.89
C PRO A 139 -5.88 -9.96 -5.66
N MET A 140 -6.05 -8.64 -5.56
CA MET A 140 -5.62 -7.89 -4.38
C MET A 140 -6.58 -8.13 -3.20
N GLU A 141 -6.07 -8.01 -1.99
CA GLU A 141 -6.90 -7.93 -0.79
C GLU A 141 -7.47 -6.52 -0.63
N THR A 142 -8.61 -6.41 0.03
CA THR A 142 -9.22 -5.11 0.34
C THR A 142 -10.15 -5.18 1.54
N ASP A 143 -10.23 -4.09 2.29
CA ASP A 143 -11.26 -3.83 3.32
C ASP A 143 -12.35 -2.86 2.83
N GLY A 144 -12.31 -2.48 1.55
CA GLY A 144 -13.19 -1.49 0.93
C GLY A 144 -12.62 -0.07 0.87
N TYR A 145 -11.65 0.27 1.72
CA TYR A 145 -10.95 1.56 1.69
C TYR A 145 -9.50 1.42 1.19
N TRP A 146 -8.78 0.40 1.67
CA TRP A 146 -7.44 0.05 1.21
C TRP A 146 -7.46 -1.16 0.28
N TRP A 147 -6.53 -1.18 -0.67
CA TRP A 147 -6.13 -2.35 -1.43
C TRP A 147 -4.68 -2.66 -1.12
N TRP A 148 -4.35 -3.94 -0.95
CA TRP A 148 -2.96 -4.36 -0.80
C TRP A 148 -2.68 -5.76 -1.36
N LEU A 149 -1.43 -5.98 -1.73
CA LEU A 149 -0.90 -7.29 -2.10
C LEU A 149 0.62 -7.31 -1.89
N ASP A 150 1.12 -8.35 -1.23
CA ASP A 150 2.55 -8.56 -1.00
C ASP A 150 3.07 -9.66 -1.94
N VAL A 151 4.14 -9.37 -2.69
CA VAL A 151 4.74 -10.32 -3.64
C VAL A 151 6.27 -10.23 -3.57
N ASN A 152 6.97 -11.36 -3.61
CA ASN A 152 8.43 -11.30 -3.71
C ASN A 152 8.84 -10.61 -5.01
N ALA A 153 9.84 -9.73 -4.95
CA ALA A 153 10.34 -9.00 -6.12
C ALA A 153 10.70 -9.93 -7.28
N ILE A 154 11.29 -11.09 -6.96
CA ILE A 154 11.71 -12.11 -7.93
C ILE A 154 10.53 -12.78 -8.65
N ASP A 155 9.31 -12.72 -8.12
CA ASP A 155 8.12 -13.35 -8.72
C ASP A 155 7.33 -12.36 -9.61
N LEU A 156 7.71 -11.09 -9.64
CA LEU A 156 7.00 -10.03 -10.36
C LEU A 156 7.10 -10.16 -11.88
N GLY A 157 8.21 -10.67 -12.41
CA GLY A 157 8.49 -10.73 -13.84
C GLY A 157 9.99 -10.69 -14.13
N ALA A 158 10.32 -10.41 -15.39
CA ALA A 158 11.70 -10.18 -15.81
C ALA A 158 12.00 -8.67 -15.97
N PRO A 159 13.27 -8.24 -15.85
CA PRO A 159 13.67 -6.87 -16.16
C PRO A 159 13.22 -6.45 -17.57
N GLY A 160 12.75 -5.21 -17.70
CA GLY A 160 12.22 -4.63 -18.94
C GLY A 160 10.74 -4.90 -19.18
N GLU A 161 10.09 -5.75 -18.37
CA GLU A 161 8.64 -5.95 -18.43
C GLU A 161 7.86 -4.86 -17.69
N GLY A 162 6.60 -4.66 -18.10
CA GLY A 162 5.65 -3.85 -17.34
C GLY A 162 4.92 -4.68 -16.30
N LEU A 163 4.75 -4.12 -15.11
CA LEU A 163 3.90 -4.65 -14.05
C LEU A 163 2.67 -3.75 -13.93
N SER A 164 1.46 -4.30 -13.85
CA SER A 164 0.26 -3.47 -13.87
C SER A 164 -0.85 -4.02 -12.99
N ILE A 165 -1.59 -3.10 -12.38
CA ILE A 165 -2.87 -3.37 -11.75
C ILE A 165 -3.94 -3.21 -12.81
N PHE A 166 -4.82 -4.19 -12.91
CA PHE A 166 -5.95 -4.22 -13.83
C PHE A 166 -7.26 -4.31 -13.05
N MET A 167 -8.30 -3.65 -13.56
CA MET A 167 -9.68 -3.94 -13.18
C MET A 167 -10.31 -4.92 -14.17
N VAL A 168 -11.12 -5.86 -13.68
CA VAL A 168 -11.93 -6.75 -14.52
C VAL A 168 -13.13 -5.98 -15.06
N THR A 169 -13.23 -5.83 -16.38
CA THR A 169 -14.33 -5.10 -17.05
C THR A 169 -15.39 -6.03 -17.63
N ASN A 170 -15.00 -7.25 -18.01
CA ASN A 170 -15.91 -8.30 -18.42
C ASN A 170 -15.45 -9.64 -17.86
N PHE A 171 -16.40 -10.45 -17.38
CA PHE A 171 -16.15 -11.79 -16.89
C PHE A 171 -17.29 -12.71 -17.31
N ASP A 172 -16.98 -13.74 -18.10
CA ASP A 172 -17.97 -14.74 -18.55
C ASP A 172 -19.15 -14.10 -19.31
N GLY A 173 -18.84 -13.11 -20.16
CA GLY A 173 -19.83 -12.40 -20.98
C GLY A 173 -20.67 -11.36 -20.20
N LYS A 174 -20.37 -11.14 -18.92
CA LYS A 174 -21.09 -10.19 -18.04
C LYS A 174 -20.18 -9.05 -17.61
N ASP A 175 -20.78 -7.96 -17.15
CA ASP A 175 -20.06 -6.88 -16.47
C ASP A 175 -19.22 -7.44 -15.31
N GLY A 176 -17.94 -7.04 -15.25
CA GLY A 176 -17.01 -7.46 -14.20
C GLY A 176 -17.23 -6.77 -12.84
N ARG A 177 -18.07 -5.74 -12.77
CA ARG A 177 -18.34 -5.02 -11.51
C ARG A 177 -19.09 -5.90 -10.50
N GLY A 178 -18.60 -5.91 -9.26
CA GLY A 178 -19.12 -6.76 -8.18
C GLY A 178 -18.68 -8.21 -8.26
N LEU A 179 -17.73 -8.56 -9.16
CA LEU A 179 -17.11 -9.87 -9.20
C LEU A 179 -16.34 -10.14 -7.90
N SER A 180 -16.65 -11.25 -7.23
CA SER A 180 -15.91 -11.68 -6.04
C SER A 180 -14.57 -12.32 -6.41
N LYS A 181 -13.62 -12.26 -5.47
CA LYS A 181 -12.33 -12.96 -5.60
C LYS A 181 -12.52 -14.47 -5.74
N GLU A 182 -13.45 -15.04 -5.00
CA GLU A 182 -13.77 -16.47 -5.00
C GLU A 182 -14.31 -16.90 -6.35
N GLU A 183 -15.25 -16.14 -6.92
CA GLU A 183 -15.79 -16.41 -8.25
C GLU A 183 -14.72 -16.27 -9.33
N PHE A 184 -13.88 -15.24 -9.25
CA PHE A 184 -12.75 -15.07 -10.17
C PHE A 184 -11.82 -16.28 -10.12
N LEU A 185 -11.36 -16.68 -8.94
CA LEU A 185 -10.46 -17.82 -8.77
C LEU A 185 -11.08 -19.15 -9.23
N ALA A 186 -12.39 -19.33 -9.05
CA ALA A 186 -13.10 -20.52 -9.47
C ALA A 186 -13.22 -20.66 -11.00
N LYS A 187 -13.17 -19.57 -11.76
CA LYS A 187 -13.40 -19.58 -13.22
C LYS A 187 -12.22 -19.06 -14.05
N ARG A 188 -11.18 -18.49 -13.43
CA ARG A 188 -10.00 -17.95 -14.15
C ARG A 188 -9.40 -19.01 -15.08
N GLY A 189 -9.08 -18.60 -16.30
CA GLY A 189 -8.57 -19.48 -17.36
C GLY A 189 -9.60 -20.41 -18.01
N ARG A 190 -10.89 -20.35 -17.61
CA ARG A 190 -11.98 -21.16 -18.19
C ARG A 190 -13.04 -20.32 -18.92
N VAL A 191 -13.07 -19.02 -18.66
CA VAL A 191 -14.05 -18.09 -19.24
C VAL A 191 -13.35 -16.92 -19.93
N GLY A 192 -14.06 -16.28 -20.86
CA GLY A 192 -13.60 -15.03 -21.47
C GLY A 192 -13.53 -13.91 -20.44
N MET A 193 -12.49 -13.08 -20.54
CA MET A 193 -12.24 -11.97 -19.62
C MET A 193 -11.75 -10.75 -20.40
N ALA A 194 -12.10 -9.55 -19.92
CA ALA A 194 -11.55 -8.29 -20.38
C ALA A 194 -11.08 -7.46 -19.18
N PHE A 195 -10.05 -6.64 -19.42
CA PHE A 195 -9.38 -5.87 -18.38
C PHE A 195 -9.15 -4.43 -18.83
N ALA A 196 -9.01 -3.52 -17.87
CA ALA A 196 -8.51 -2.17 -18.10
C ALA A 196 -7.41 -1.84 -17.09
N GLY A 197 -6.29 -1.28 -17.55
CA GLY A 197 -5.14 -0.96 -16.71
C GLY A 197 -5.43 0.23 -15.80
N ILE A 198 -5.00 0.17 -14.54
CA ILE A 198 -5.29 1.15 -13.48
C ILE A 198 -4.01 1.87 -13.04
N ILE A 199 -2.98 1.10 -12.70
CA ILE A 199 -1.65 1.62 -12.34
C ILE A 199 -0.60 0.74 -13.02
N LYS A 200 0.52 1.33 -13.46
CA LYS A 200 1.65 0.63 -14.06
C LYS A 200 3.00 1.05 -13.48
N TRP A 201 3.84 0.06 -13.25
CA TRP A 201 5.28 0.15 -12.97
C TRP A 201 6.10 -0.49 -14.09
N ASP A 202 7.40 -0.21 -14.11
CA ASP A 202 8.38 -0.86 -14.97
C ASP A 202 9.36 -1.69 -14.11
N LEU A 203 9.67 -2.92 -14.53
CA LEU A 203 10.58 -3.81 -13.83
C LEU A 203 12.01 -3.60 -14.30
N ILE A 204 12.96 -3.54 -13.36
CA ILE A 204 14.41 -3.39 -13.63
C ILE A 204 15.26 -4.47 -12.97
#